data_AF-A0A061GR35-F1
#
_entry.id   AF-A0A061GR35-F1
#
_cell.length_a   1.000
_cell.length_b   1.000
_cell.length_c   1.000
_cell.angle_alpha   90.00
_cell.angle_beta   90.00
_cell.angle_gamma   90.00
#
_symmetry.space_group_name_H-M   'P 1'
#
loop_
_entity.id
_entity.type
_entity.pdbx_description
1 polymer ?
#
loop_
_entity_poly.entity_id
_entity_poly.type
_entity_poly.pdbx_seq_one_letter_code
_entity_poly.pdbx_strand_id
1 'polypeptide(L)'
;MALKKSVVADGQSTNRPPLFDGSNYPYWSTRMSVYIRAIDYEMWDVITDGHFSPSTINVVTNEMILKLRFEWTEVKTKKVLTNFKAINTLHCALTPTEFNKVLSCTTAKQV
;
A
#
# COMPACT_ATOMS: atom_id res chain seq x y z
N MET A 1 -26.03 -16.17 -20.08
CA MET A 1 -25.10 -15.56 -21.05
C MET A 1 -23.91 -15.02 -20.26
N ALA A 2 -22.79 -15.75 -20.23
CA ALA A 2 -21.61 -15.32 -19.48
C ALA A 2 -20.84 -14.28 -20.29
N LEU A 3 -20.74 -13.06 -19.77
CA LEU A 3 -19.93 -12.01 -20.37
C LEU A 3 -18.45 -12.30 -20.06
N LYS A 4 -17.79 -13.12 -20.88
CA LYS A 4 -16.33 -13.12 -20.96
C LYS A 4 -15.93 -12.03 -21.95
N LYS A 5 -15.34 -10.94 -21.45
CA LYS A 5 -14.45 -9.99 -22.17
C LYS A 5 -13.97 -8.94 -21.14
N SER A 6 -12.73 -8.48 -21.13
CA SER A 6 -11.72 -8.45 -22.20
C SER A 6 -10.31 -8.76 -21.67
N VAL A 7 -9.58 -9.59 -22.40
CA VAL A 7 -8.11 -9.49 -22.46
C VAL A 7 -7.79 -8.09 -22.98
N VAL A 8 -7.11 -7.27 -22.18
CA VAL A 8 -6.54 -6.01 -22.67
C VAL A 8 -5.08 -6.27 -23.00
N ALA A 9 -4.81 -6.43 -24.29
CA ALA A 9 -3.54 -6.11 -24.95
C ALA A 9 -3.97 -5.25 -26.16
N ASP A 10 -3.57 -4.00 -26.34
CA ASP A 10 -2.27 -3.36 -26.13
C ASP A 10 -2.28 -2.11 -25.23
N GLY A 11 -1.12 -1.80 -24.65
CA GLY A 11 -0.85 -0.58 -23.88
C GLY A 11 -1.45 -0.58 -22.48
N GLN A 12 -0.69 -1.04 -21.48
CA GLN A 12 -1.10 -0.94 -20.07
C GLN A 12 -1.06 0.53 -19.63
N SER A 13 -2.02 0.96 -18.82
CA SER A 13 -2.07 2.34 -18.30
C SER A 13 -0.85 2.64 -17.45
N THR A 14 -0.24 3.81 -17.64
CA THR A 14 0.81 4.33 -16.76
C THR A 14 0.25 4.99 -15.51
N ASN A 15 -1.05 5.31 -15.49
CA ASN A 15 -1.70 6.10 -14.45
C ASN A 15 -2.64 5.27 -13.57
N ARG A 16 -2.75 3.96 -13.82
CA ARG A 16 -3.58 3.03 -13.05
C ARG A 16 -2.73 1.85 -12.61
N PRO A 17 -2.90 1.34 -11.37
CA PRO A 17 -2.16 0.17 -10.94
C PRO A 17 -2.58 -1.06 -11.76
N PRO A 18 -1.67 -2.04 -11.96
CA PRO A 18 -2.01 -3.32 -12.59
C PRO A 18 -3.06 -4.06 -11.75
N LEU A 19 -4.13 -4.54 -12.38
CA LEU A 19 -5.20 -5.27 -11.69
C LEU A 19 -4.76 -6.70 -11.33
N PHE A 20 -5.08 -7.14 -10.12
CA PHE A 20 -4.92 -8.50 -9.61
C PHE A 20 -6.28 -9.16 -9.42
N ASP A 21 -6.48 -10.27 -10.11
CA ASP A 21 -7.69 -11.10 -10.07
C ASP A 21 -7.49 -12.43 -9.33
N GLY A 22 -6.34 -12.58 -8.65
CA GLY A 22 -5.95 -13.82 -7.98
C GLY A 22 -5.10 -14.75 -8.86
N SER A 23 -4.87 -14.41 -10.14
CA SER A 23 -4.08 -15.22 -11.07
C SER A 23 -2.70 -14.62 -11.36
N ASN A 24 -1.75 -15.47 -11.77
CA ASN A 24 -0.41 -15.08 -12.23
C ASN A 24 0.31 -14.06 -11.33
N TYR A 25 0.37 -14.35 -10.03
CA TYR A 25 1.00 -13.48 -9.04
C TYR A 25 2.43 -13.04 -9.39
N PRO A 26 3.35 -13.90 -9.90
CA PRO A 26 4.70 -13.46 -10.24
C PRO A 26 4.73 -12.34 -11.30
N TYR A 27 3.85 -12.40 -12.29
CA TYR A 27 3.71 -11.35 -13.29
C TYR A 27 3.16 -10.07 -12.67
N TRP A 28 2.05 -10.19 -11.91
CA TRP A 28 1.41 -9.04 -11.28
C TRP A 28 2.33 -8.34 -10.28
N SER A 29 3.00 -9.09 -9.40
CA SER A 29 3.87 -8.54 -8.36
C SER A 29 5.08 -7.81 -8.94
N THR A 30 5.68 -8.35 -10.02
CA THR A 30 6.74 -7.67 -10.76
C THR A 30 6.24 -6.33 -11.31
N ARG A 31 5.08 -6.31 -11.97
CA ARG A 31 4.50 -5.09 -12.54
C ARG A 31 4.10 -4.08 -11.47
N MET A 32 3.50 -4.54 -10.38
CA MET A 32 3.05 -3.69 -9.27
C MET A 32 4.25 -3.07 -8.56
N SER A 33 5.33 -3.82 -8.34
CA SER A 33 6.56 -3.28 -7.73
C SER A 33 7.16 -2.13 -8.54
N VAL A 34 7.22 -2.26 -9.87
CA VAL A 34 7.73 -1.20 -10.75
C VAL A 34 6.77 -0.01 -10.75
N TYR A 35 5.47 -0.24 -10.82
CA TYR A 35 4.45 0.82 -10.79
C TYR A 35 4.56 1.67 -9.52
N ILE A 36 4.58 1.04 -8.34
CA ILE A 36 4.65 1.75 -7.06
C ILE A 36 5.95 2.54 -6.95
N ARG A 37 7.10 1.93 -7.25
CA ARG A 37 8.40 2.62 -7.22
C ARG A 37 8.47 3.80 -8.19
N ALA A 38 7.77 3.73 -9.32
CA ALA A 38 7.71 4.82 -10.29
C ALA A 38 6.86 6.01 -9.83
N ILE A 39 5.82 5.79 -9.01
CA ILE A 39 4.94 6.88 -8.53
C ILE A 39 5.40 7.47 -7.19
N ASP A 40 5.94 6.65 -6.29
CA ASP A 40 6.44 7.06 -4.97
C ASP A 40 7.27 5.93 -4.36
N TYR A 41 8.59 6.12 -4.31
CA TYR A 41 9.49 5.11 -3.75
C TYR A 41 9.26 4.90 -2.25
N GLU A 42 8.84 5.92 -1.49
CA GLU A 42 8.53 5.77 -0.06
C GLU A 42 7.35 4.81 0.16
N MET A 43 6.42 4.70 -0.79
CA MET A 43 5.34 3.70 -0.69
C MET A 43 5.87 2.27 -0.79
N TRP A 44 6.89 2.03 -1.63
CA TRP A 44 7.51 0.72 -1.73
C TRP A 44 8.16 0.31 -0.41
N ASP A 45 8.90 1.20 0.22
CA ASP A 45 9.53 0.95 1.52
C ASP A 45 8.48 0.65 2.60
N VAL A 46 7.34 1.35 2.61
CA VAL A 46 6.25 1.08 3.56
C VAL A 46 5.61 -0.30 3.35
N ILE A 47 5.53 -0.77 2.11
CA ILE A 47 5.00 -2.09 1.77
C ILE A 47 5.97 -3.19 2.20
N THR A 48 7.28 -3.02 1.96
CA THR A 48 8.27 -4.08 2.28
C THR A 48 8.68 -4.07 3.74
N ASP A 49 8.95 -2.90 4.30
CA ASP A 49 9.62 -2.75 5.59
C ASP A 49 8.60 -2.49 6.69
N GLY A 50 7.54 -1.76 6.36
CA GLY A 50 6.42 -1.45 7.24
C GLY A 50 6.23 0.05 7.40
N HIS A 51 5.08 0.41 7.97
CA HIS A 51 4.74 1.81 8.16
C HIS A 51 5.50 2.46 9.32
N PHE A 52 5.66 3.77 9.23
CA PHE A 52 6.16 4.57 10.35
C PHE A 52 5.06 4.78 11.40
N SER A 53 5.34 4.43 12.65
CA SER A 53 4.50 4.74 13.80
C SER A 53 5.14 5.86 14.64
N PRO A 54 4.55 7.09 14.66
CA PRO A 54 5.06 8.18 15.46
C PRO A 54 5.12 7.82 16.95
N SER A 55 6.33 7.79 17.50
CA SER A 55 6.58 7.38 18.88
C SER A 55 7.75 8.15 19.48
N THR A 56 7.86 8.11 20.80
CA THR A 56 8.97 8.62 21.61
C THR A 56 9.28 7.65 22.73
N ILE A 57 10.53 7.61 23.17
CA ILE A 57 10.93 6.85 24.34
C ILE A 57 10.73 7.73 25.58
N ASN A 58 10.04 7.20 26.58
CA ASN A 58 10.03 7.78 27.91
C ASN A 58 11.42 7.57 28.53
N VAL A 59 12.15 8.65 28.78
CA VAL A 59 13.53 8.60 29.28
C VAL A 59 13.62 8.02 30.70
N VAL A 60 12.52 8.06 31.46
CA VAL A 60 12.46 7.56 32.85
C VAL A 60 12.09 6.08 32.88
N THR A 61 11.08 5.66 32.11
CA THR A 61 10.59 4.27 32.11
C THR A 61 11.22 3.40 31.02
N ASN A 62 11.95 4.00 30.08
CA ASN A 62 12.48 3.37 28.87
C ASN A 62 11.40 2.73 27.97
N GLU A 63 10.15 3.17 28.09
CA GLU A 63 9.02 2.65 27.33
C GLU A 63 8.77 3.46 26.06
N MET A 64 8.30 2.78 25.02
CA MET A 64 7.89 3.42 23.76
C MET A 64 6.45 3.92 23.87
N ILE A 65 6.27 5.23 23.79
CA ILE A 65 4.97 5.90 23.86
C ILE A 65 4.59 6.41 22.47
N LEU A 66 3.41 6.03 21.98
CA LEU A 66 2.86 6.55 20.74
C LEU A 66 2.50 8.04 20.90
N LYS A 67 2.88 8.84 19.91
CA LYS A 67 2.56 10.27 19.91
C LYS A 67 1.12 10.53 19.50
N LEU A 68 0.46 11.44 20.21
CA LEU A 68 -0.86 11.94 19.83
C LEU A 68 -0.77 12.78 18.55
N ARG A 69 -1.86 12.80 17.77
CA ARG A 69 -1.89 13.42 16.42
C ARG A 69 -1.50 14.91 16.43
N PHE A 70 -1.86 15.66 17.48
CA PHE A 70 -1.52 17.09 17.57
C PHE A 70 -0.01 17.34 17.78
N GLU A 71 0.75 16.33 18.19
CA GLU A 71 2.20 16.41 18.39
C GLU A 71 3.01 16.04 17.13
N TRP A 72 2.32 15.69 16.04
CA TRP A 72 2.98 15.24 14.83
C TRP A 72 3.48 16.44 14.04
N THR A 73 4.76 16.39 13.65
CA THR A 73 5.31 17.34 12.68
C THR A 73 4.77 17.05 11.29
N GLU A 74 4.90 18.00 10.38
CA GLU A 74 4.54 17.81 8.96
C GLU A 74 5.27 16.60 8.35
N VAL A 75 6.56 16.45 8.66
CA VAL A 75 7.38 15.31 8.22
C VAL A 75 6.82 13.98 8.72
N LYS A 76 6.44 13.90 10.01
CA LYS A 76 5.82 12.68 10.58
C LYS A 76 4.46 12.40 9.96
N THR A 77 3.68 13.44 9.73
CA THR A 77 2.37 13.35 9.07
C THR A 77 2.52 12.81 7.65
N LYS A 78 3.50 13.30 6.87
CA LYS A 78 3.81 12.78 5.53
C LYS A 78 4.10 11.28 5.56
N LYS A 79 4.98 10.83 6.48
CA LYS A 79 5.32 9.40 6.61
C LYS A 79 4.12 8.51 6.94
N VAL A 80 3.22 8.97 7.81
CA VAL A 80 1.99 8.23 8.13
C VAL A 80 1.04 8.20 6.92
N LEU A 81 0.92 9.32 6.19
CA LEU A 81 0.12 9.39 4.97
C LEU A 81 0.62 8.45 3.88
N THR A 82 1.94 8.24 3.77
CA THR A 82 2.51 7.29 2.80
C THR A 82 1.93 5.87 2.96
N ASN A 83 1.70 5.39 4.19
CA ASN A 83 1.03 4.10 4.42
C ASN A 83 -0.40 4.07 3.85
N PHE A 84 -1.20 5.10 4.09
CA PHE A 84 -2.57 5.14 3.58
C PHE A 84 -2.61 5.27 2.05
N LYS A 85 -1.67 6.00 1.45
CA LYS A 85 -1.53 6.06 -0.01
C LYS A 85 -1.15 4.69 -0.60
N ALA A 86 -0.25 3.96 0.07
CA ALA A 86 0.14 2.61 -0.34
C ALA A 86 -1.05 1.64 -0.24
N ILE A 87 -1.79 1.64 0.89
CA ILE A 87 -3.02 0.84 1.06
C ILE A 87 -4.03 1.17 -0.05
N ASN A 88 -4.31 2.45 -0.28
CA ASN A 88 -5.23 2.86 -1.33
C ASN A 88 -4.78 2.37 -2.73
N THR A 89 -3.49 2.50 -3.02
CA THR A 89 -2.91 2.03 -4.30
C THR A 89 -3.06 0.53 -4.46
N LEU A 90 -2.79 -0.25 -3.42
CA LEU A 90 -2.97 -1.70 -3.41
C LEU A 90 -4.45 -2.06 -3.57
N HIS A 91 -5.36 -1.46 -2.80
CA HIS A 91 -6.80 -1.70 -2.90
C HIS A 91 -7.35 -1.41 -4.30
N CYS A 92 -6.93 -0.32 -4.95
CA CYS A 92 -7.31 -0.03 -6.34
C CYS A 92 -6.78 -1.04 -7.35
N ALA A 93 -5.76 -1.82 -6.99
CA ALA A 93 -5.17 -2.87 -7.82
C ALA A 93 -5.87 -4.22 -7.64
N LEU A 94 -6.88 -4.34 -6.79
CA LEU A 94 -7.54 -5.62 -6.50
C LEU A 94 -8.93 -5.69 -7.13
N THR A 95 -9.29 -6.87 -7.62
CA THR A 95 -10.71 -7.19 -7.85
C THR A 95 -11.47 -7.24 -6.51
N PRO A 96 -12.81 -7.09 -6.52
CA PRO A 96 -13.60 -7.17 -5.28
C PRO A 96 -13.37 -8.46 -4.47
N THR A 97 -13.16 -9.60 -5.15
CA THR A 97 -12.87 -10.89 -4.51
C THR A 97 -11.54 -10.86 -3.75
N GLU A 98 -10.49 -10.32 -4.38
CA GLU A 98 -9.17 -10.23 -3.74
C GLU A 98 -9.14 -9.14 -2.65
N PHE A 99 -9.81 -8.01 -2.88
CA PHE A 99 -9.97 -6.95 -1.90
C PHE A 99 -10.57 -7.47 -0.59
N ASN A 100 -11.60 -8.31 -0.68
CA ASN A 100 -12.26 -8.86 0.51
C ASN A 100 -11.33 -9.73 1.38
N LYS A 101 -10.23 -10.25 0.84
CA LYS A 101 -9.26 -11.04 1.61
C LYS A 101 -8.37 -10.17 2.50
N VAL A 102 -8.19 -8.90 2.14
CA VAL A 102 -7.27 -7.96 2.80
C VAL A 102 -7.99 -6.74 3.40
N LEU A 103 -9.32 -6.69 3.36
CA LEU A 103 -10.11 -5.53 3.80
C LEU A 103 -9.85 -5.13 5.27
N SER A 104 -9.44 -6.08 6.10
CA SER A 104 -9.15 -5.87 7.53
C SER A 104 -7.71 -5.46 7.81
N CYS A 105 -6.83 -5.47 6.80
CA CYS A 105 -5.45 -5.04 6.93
C CYS A 105 -5.39 -3.53 7.18
N THR A 106 -4.63 -3.12 8.19
CA THR A 106 -4.51 -1.72 8.60
C THR A 106 -3.19 -1.08 8.16
N THR A 107 -2.27 -1.89 7.63
CA THR A 107 -0.95 -1.47 7.14
C THR A 107 -0.72 -1.99 5.73
N ALA A 108 0.01 -1.22 4.90
CA ALA A 108 0.29 -1.62 3.52
C ALA A 108 1.11 -2.91 3.41
N LYS A 109 1.88 -3.25 4.45
CA LYS A 109 2.66 -4.49 4.54
C LYS A 109 1.80 -5.74 4.80
N GLN A 110 0.62 -5.57 5.38
CA GLN A 110 -0.32 -6.67 5.62
C GLN A 110 -1.22 -6.94 4.41
N VAL A 111 -1.44 -5.93 3.56
CA VAL A 111 -2.16 -6.04 2.29
C VAL A 111 -1.31 -6.80 1.28
#